data_AF-A0A7C2ADT6-F1
#
_entry.id   AF-A0A7C2ADT6-F1
#
_cell.length_a   1.000
_cell.length_b   1.000
_cell.length_c   1.000
_cell.angle_alpha   90.00
_cell.angle_beta   90.00
_cell.angle_gamma   90.00
#
_symmetry.space_group_name_H-M   'P 1'
#
loop_
_entity.id
_entity.type
_entity.pdbx_description
1 polymer ?
#
loop_
_entity_poly.entity_id
_entity_poly.type
_entity_poly.pdbx_seq_one_letter_code
_entity_poly.pdbx_strand_id
1 'polypeptide(L)'
;MKLTVIAFTCLTLLSIVLISQPVFAGKAGVGVLNVSPEYRATRIIQSQDIIKVYLVISDYNSWRDIYRVDLLLKNKDVVMAQFRFKQYENTISYDEIDLFEETKGNGYLRPESCSVSRSSSKETVDDRCLLHVTFAFDPIPYCTKMEVIVYDRGGLFATTSIDYPAEGSTRNEKVIVPFWTGSPVEVSPDLINVIAISVAFTTTAVLVVKRREVL
;
A
#
# COMPACT_ATOMS: atom_id res chain seq x y z
N MET A 1 -49.19 4.36 53.06
CA MET A 1 -48.00 5.25 53.07
C MET A 1 -46.70 4.56 52.67
N LYS A 2 -46.35 3.37 53.19
CA LYS A 2 -45.07 2.72 52.83
C LYS A 2 -44.98 2.26 51.36
N LEU A 3 -46.06 1.72 50.81
CA LEU A 3 -46.08 1.23 49.42
C LEU A 3 -45.99 2.35 48.37
N THR A 4 -46.65 3.49 48.64
CA THR A 4 -46.64 4.66 47.75
C THR A 4 -45.28 5.34 47.70
N VAL A 5 -44.54 5.36 48.81
CA VAL A 5 -43.16 5.88 48.86
C VAL A 5 -42.21 4.99 48.06
N ILE A 6 -42.34 3.66 48.18
CA ILE A 6 -41.52 2.69 47.43
C ILE A 6 -41.78 2.78 45.93
N ALA A 7 -43.04 2.91 45.53
CA ALA A 7 -43.40 3.06 44.11
C ALA A 7 -42.81 4.35 43.53
N PHE A 8 -42.85 5.45 44.29
CA PHE A 8 -42.31 6.73 43.86
C PHE A 8 -40.78 6.70 43.74
N THR A 9 -40.06 6.09 44.69
CA THR A 9 -38.60 5.95 44.60
C THR A 9 -38.17 5.06 43.45
N CYS A 10 -38.86 3.94 43.19
CA CYS A 10 -38.60 3.11 42.01
C CYS A 10 -38.79 3.88 40.70
N LEU A 11 -39.87 4.68 40.60
CA LEU A 11 -40.15 5.47 39.39
C LEU A 11 -39.07 6.53 39.15
N THR A 12 -38.61 7.19 40.22
CA THR A 12 -37.53 8.18 40.12
C THR A 12 -36.20 7.54 39.73
N LEU A 13 -35.87 6.35 40.27
CA LEU A 13 -34.63 5.65 39.92
C LEU A 13 -34.65 5.20 38.45
N LEU A 14 -35.78 4.67 37.99
CA LEU A 14 -35.95 4.25 36.59
C LEU A 14 -35.81 5.45 35.63
N SER A 15 -36.36 6.59 36.02
CA SER A 15 -36.25 7.83 35.24
C SER A 15 -34.80 8.30 35.13
N ILE A 16 -34.03 8.24 36.22
CA ILE A 16 -32.61 8.61 36.21
C ILE A 16 -31.81 7.67 35.30
N VAL A 17 -32.06 6.35 35.34
CA VAL A 17 -31.38 5.40 34.45
C VAL A 17 -31.71 5.64 32.97
N LEU A 18 -32.98 5.97 32.66
CA LEU A 18 -33.40 6.27 31.28
C LEU A 18 -32.81 7.57 30.75
N ILE A 19 -32.64 8.59 31.60
CA ILE A 19 -32.12 9.91 31.20
C ILE A 19 -30.58 9.95 31.20
N SER A 20 -29.93 9.07 31.96
CA SER A 20 -28.46 9.00 32.06
C SER A 20 -27.80 8.17 30.95
N GLN A 21 -28.59 7.59 30.04
CA GLN A 21 -27.99 6.99 28.85
C GLN A 21 -27.43 8.09 27.97
N PRO A 22 -26.15 8.02 27.54
CA PRO A 22 -25.60 8.99 26.62
C PRO A 22 -26.40 8.90 25.33
N VAL A 23 -27.26 9.88 25.09
CA VAL A 23 -27.85 10.11 23.76
C VAL A 23 -26.69 10.55 22.89
N PHE A 24 -26.04 9.59 22.23
CA PHE A 24 -25.25 9.89 21.05
C PHE A 24 -26.21 10.56 20.10
N ALA A 25 -26.06 11.87 19.95
CA ALA A 25 -26.71 12.64 18.91
C ALA A 25 -26.17 12.16 17.56
N GLY A 26 -26.65 10.99 17.12
CA GLY A 26 -26.50 10.53 15.76
C GLY A 26 -27.18 11.57 14.90
N LYS A 27 -26.36 12.32 14.15
CA LYS A 27 -26.81 13.16 13.05
C LYS A 27 -27.91 12.40 12.31
N ALA A 28 -29.09 13.00 12.19
CA ALA A 28 -30.21 12.45 11.43
C ALA A 28 -29.69 12.04 10.03
N GLY A 29 -29.61 10.73 9.80
CA GLY A 29 -28.99 10.17 8.61
C GLY A 29 -30.04 10.03 7.52
N VAL A 30 -29.98 10.89 6.50
CA VAL A 30 -30.45 10.50 5.17
C VAL A 30 -29.71 9.20 4.85
N GLY A 31 -30.43 8.10 4.61
CA GLY A 31 -29.81 6.84 4.23
C GLY A 31 -29.11 7.02 2.88
N VAL A 32 -27.80 7.20 2.90
CA VAL A 32 -26.98 7.20 1.68
C VAL A 32 -26.55 5.78 1.44
N LEU A 33 -26.77 5.30 0.22
CA LEU A 33 -26.38 3.96 -0.19
C LEU A 33 -24.85 3.86 -0.14
N ASN A 34 -24.31 2.86 0.56
CA ASN A 34 -22.87 2.62 0.51
C ASN A 34 -22.48 2.10 -0.89
N VAL A 35 -21.44 2.68 -1.49
CA VAL A 35 -21.02 2.37 -2.87
C VAL A 35 -19.56 1.96 -2.82
N SER A 36 -19.19 0.93 -3.59
CA SER A 36 -17.79 0.49 -3.65
C SER A 36 -16.86 1.61 -4.14
N PRO A 37 -15.61 1.67 -3.64
CA PRO A 37 -14.60 2.59 -4.18
C PRO A 37 -14.38 2.41 -5.68
N GLU A 38 -13.97 3.47 -6.39
CA GLU A 38 -13.68 3.40 -7.83
C GLU A 38 -12.30 3.98 -8.13
N TYR A 39 -11.55 3.38 -9.07
CA TYR A 39 -10.28 3.95 -9.54
C TYR A 39 -10.55 4.96 -10.66
N ARG A 40 -10.20 6.23 -10.45
CA ARG A 40 -10.31 7.28 -11.49
C ARG A 40 -9.09 7.32 -12.38
N ALA A 41 -7.90 7.17 -11.80
CA ALA A 41 -6.67 7.16 -12.54
C ALA A 41 -5.60 6.35 -11.81
N THR A 42 -4.78 5.66 -12.58
CA THR A 42 -3.56 5.02 -12.09
C THR A 42 -2.41 5.42 -13.01
N ARG A 43 -1.33 5.94 -12.42
CA ARG A 43 -0.10 6.29 -13.14
C ARG A 43 1.09 5.69 -12.44
N ILE A 44 2.02 5.15 -13.22
CA ILE A 44 3.29 4.65 -12.71
C ILE A 44 4.40 5.49 -13.33
N ILE A 45 5.34 5.91 -12.49
CA ILE A 45 6.57 6.56 -12.93
C ILE A 45 7.73 5.75 -12.38
N GLN A 46 8.58 5.27 -13.28
CA GLN A 46 9.81 4.58 -12.93
C GLN A 46 11.00 5.50 -13.20
N SER A 47 11.86 5.64 -12.20
CA SER A 47 13.22 6.16 -12.31
C SER A 47 14.20 5.07 -11.86
N GLN A 48 15.50 5.24 -12.13
CA GLN A 48 16.52 4.19 -11.96
C GLN A 48 16.45 3.49 -10.60
N ASP A 49 16.22 4.24 -9.53
CA ASP A 49 16.26 3.70 -8.15
C ASP A 49 14.91 3.72 -7.44
N ILE A 50 13.82 4.14 -8.10
CA ILE A 50 12.52 4.29 -7.43
C ILE A 50 11.35 4.14 -8.41
N ILE A 51 10.33 3.43 -7.95
CA ILE A 51 9.04 3.32 -8.61
C ILE A 51 8.02 4.06 -7.77
N LYS A 52 7.27 4.95 -8.43
CA LYS A 52 6.16 5.67 -7.83
C LYS A 52 4.86 5.27 -8.49
N VAL A 53 3.91 4.81 -7.69
CA VAL A 53 2.56 4.44 -8.12
C VAL A 53 1.59 5.48 -7.57
N TYR A 54 1.02 6.26 -8.47
CA TYR A 54 0.02 7.28 -8.18
C TYR A 54 -1.37 6.69 -8.42
N LEU A 55 -2.18 6.71 -7.39
CA LEU A 55 -3.55 6.22 -7.38
C LEU A 55 -4.48 7.39 -7.11
N VAL A 56 -5.51 7.53 -7.92
CA VAL A 56 -6.63 8.44 -7.68
C VAL A 56 -7.86 7.57 -7.47
N ILE A 57 -8.33 7.55 -6.24
CA ILE A 57 -9.45 6.71 -5.80
C ILE A 57 -10.63 7.62 -5.50
N SER A 58 -11.78 7.31 -6.06
CA SER A 58 -13.05 7.99 -5.79
C SER A 58 -13.78 7.29 -4.66
N ASP A 59 -13.98 8.04 -3.58
CA ASP A 59 -14.95 7.76 -2.53
C ASP A 59 -16.26 8.48 -2.88
N TYR A 60 -17.07 7.84 -3.74
CA TYR A 60 -18.22 8.47 -4.41
C TYR A 60 -19.20 9.17 -3.45
N ASN A 61 -19.36 8.66 -2.22
CA ASN A 61 -20.29 9.23 -1.25
C ASN A 61 -19.66 10.38 -0.42
N SER A 62 -18.35 10.65 -0.54
CA SER A 62 -17.57 11.62 0.25
C SER A 62 -17.55 11.33 1.76
N TRP A 63 -17.84 10.11 2.20
CA TRP A 63 -17.92 9.77 3.63
C TRP A 63 -16.56 9.59 4.28
N ARG A 64 -15.48 9.67 3.49
CA ARG A 64 -14.10 9.40 3.88
C ARG A 64 -13.99 8.02 4.50
N ASP A 65 -14.63 7.05 3.87
CA ASP A 65 -14.74 5.70 4.40
C ASP A 65 -13.74 4.73 3.77
N ILE A 66 -12.87 5.17 2.86
CA ILE A 66 -11.69 4.39 2.48
C ILE A 66 -10.83 4.21 3.73
N TYR A 67 -10.58 2.95 4.12
CA TYR A 67 -9.78 2.64 5.30
C TYR A 67 -8.40 2.12 4.97
N ARG A 68 -8.27 1.42 3.84
CA ARG A 68 -7.03 0.73 3.49
C ARG A 68 -6.86 0.56 1.99
N VAL A 69 -5.62 0.71 1.54
CA VAL A 69 -5.21 0.41 0.16
C VAL A 69 -4.02 -0.53 0.22
N ASP A 70 -4.17 -1.71 -0.37
CA ASP A 70 -3.13 -2.71 -0.50
C ASP A 70 -2.57 -2.70 -1.93
N LEU A 71 -1.26 -2.61 -2.05
CA LEU A 71 -0.52 -2.72 -3.30
C LEU A 71 0.31 -4.01 -3.27
N LEU A 72 -0.10 -5.00 -4.07
CA LEU A 72 0.50 -6.32 -4.14
C LEU A 72 1.35 -6.43 -5.40
N LEU A 73 2.62 -6.78 -5.22
CA LEU A 73 3.60 -6.97 -6.28
C LEU A 73 3.74 -8.46 -6.50
N LYS A 74 3.39 -8.94 -7.69
CA LYS A 74 3.26 -10.37 -8.01
C LYS A 74 4.18 -10.78 -9.15
N ASN A 75 4.72 -11.99 -9.03
CA ASN A 75 5.23 -12.76 -10.15
C ASN A 75 4.30 -13.95 -10.34
N LYS A 76 3.52 -13.95 -11.43
CA LYS A 76 2.38 -14.86 -11.61
C LYS A 76 1.41 -14.73 -10.43
N ASP A 77 1.20 -15.81 -9.67
CA ASP A 77 0.31 -15.84 -8.49
C ASP A 77 1.05 -15.68 -7.16
N VAL A 78 2.38 -15.52 -7.18
CA VAL A 78 3.18 -15.38 -5.96
C VAL A 78 3.34 -13.90 -5.63
N VAL A 79 2.86 -13.50 -4.46
CA VAL A 79 3.10 -12.14 -3.92
C VAL A 79 4.55 -12.04 -3.49
N MET A 80 5.33 -11.22 -4.18
CA MET A 80 6.74 -10.95 -3.92
C MET A 80 6.91 -9.86 -2.84
N ALA A 81 6.09 -8.81 -2.92
CA ALA A 81 6.00 -7.76 -1.91
C ALA A 81 4.56 -7.26 -1.76
N GLN A 82 4.26 -6.68 -0.61
CA GLN A 82 2.97 -6.09 -0.31
C GLN A 82 3.18 -4.83 0.50
N PHE A 83 2.68 -3.72 -0.03
CA PHE A 83 2.65 -2.42 0.62
C PHE A 83 1.22 -2.08 0.98
N ARG A 84 1.06 -1.34 2.07
CA ARG A 84 -0.24 -0.99 2.60
C ARG A 84 -0.25 0.46 3.03
N PHE A 85 -1.28 1.17 2.59
CA PHE A 85 -1.68 2.45 3.15
C PHE A 85 -2.90 2.22 4.05
N LYS A 86 -2.86 2.73 5.28
CA LYS A 86 -3.97 2.76 6.23
C LYS A 86 -4.36 4.20 6.48
N GLN A 87 -5.58 4.56 6.11
CA GLN A 87 -6.15 5.85 6.47
C GLN A 87 -6.62 5.84 7.93
N TYR A 88 -7.14 4.70 8.39
CA TYR A 88 -7.58 4.46 9.77
C TYR A 88 -6.92 3.20 10.31
N GLU A 89 -6.71 3.13 11.63
CA GLU A 89 -6.16 1.94 12.29
C GLU A 89 -7.02 0.69 12.05
N ASN A 90 -8.34 0.87 12.03
CA ASN A 90 -9.33 -0.19 11.81
C ASN A 90 -10.63 0.41 11.27
N THR A 91 -11.61 -0.45 10.95
CA THR A 91 -12.88 -0.03 10.34
C THR A 91 -13.80 0.77 11.27
N ILE A 92 -13.57 0.73 12.58
CA ILE A 92 -14.39 1.45 13.58
C ILE A 92 -13.77 2.78 14.01
N SER A 93 -12.47 2.99 13.79
CA SER A 93 -11.78 4.24 14.08
C SER A 93 -12.17 5.35 13.09
N TYR A 94 -12.26 6.58 13.60
CA TYR A 94 -12.49 7.78 12.80
C TYR A 94 -11.28 8.73 12.82
N ASP A 95 -10.25 8.40 13.59
CA ASP A 95 -9.02 9.19 13.65
C ASP A 95 -8.11 8.78 12.48
N GLU A 96 -7.85 9.73 11.59
CA GLU A 96 -6.99 9.54 10.43
C GLU A 96 -5.52 9.41 10.88
N ILE A 97 -4.86 8.31 10.50
CA ILE A 97 -3.45 8.02 10.83
C ILE A 97 -2.52 8.11 9.62
N ASP A 98 -3.06 7.92 8.42
CA ASP A 98 -2.35 7.99 7.13
C ASP A 98 -0.98 7.27 7.13
N LEU A 99 -0.97 5.99 7.52
CA LEU A 99 0.23 5.18 7.69
C LEU A 99 0.55 4.36 6.43
N PHE A 100 1.81 4.40 5.99
CA PHE A 100 2.35 3.50 4.97
C PHE A 100 3.23 2.43 5.62
N GLU A 101 2.96 1.16 5.34
CA GLU A 101 3.71 0.02 5.88
C GLU A 101 4.00 -1.04 4.81
N GLU A 102 5.12 -1.75 4.96
CA GLU A 102 5.44 -2.93 4.17
C GLU A 102 5.02 -4.17 4.95
N THR A 103 3.95 -4.82 4.50
CA THR A 103 3.44 -6.04 5.16
C THR A 103 4.16 -7.30 4.69
N LYS A 104 4.80 -7.24 3.52
CA LYS A 104 5.62 -8.34 2.96
C LYS A 104 6.70 -7.76 2.06
N GLY A 105 7.94 -8.23 2.23
CA GLY A 105 9.07 -7.88 1.39
C GLY A 105 10.36 -7.76 2.21
N ASN A 106 11.37 -7.13 1.62
CA ASN A 106 12.71 -6.98 2.19
C ASN A 106 13.09 -5.50 2.41
N GLY A 107 12.13 -4.66 2.80
CA GLY A 107 12.37 -3.23 3.05
C GLY A 107 12.51 -2.42 1.76
N TYR A 108 11.65 -2.72 0.77
CA TYR A 108 11.59 -2.01 -0.50
C TYR A 108 10.82 -0.69 -0.40
N LEU A 109 9.88 -0.59 0.55
CA LEU A 109 9.07 0.60 0.73
C LEU A 109 9.95 1.79 1.17
N ARG A 110 9.66 2.97 0.61
CA ARG A 110 10.26 4.25 0.99
C ARG A 110 9.19 5.16 1.62
N PRO A 111 8.87 5.00 2.92
CA PRO A 111 7.76 5.70 3.56
C PRO A 111 7.87 7.23 3.46
N GLU A 112 9.09 7.77 3.54
CA GLU A 112 9.37 9.20 3.43
C GLU A 112 9.07 9.78 2.05
N SER A 113 8.99 8.92 1.03
CA SER A 113 8.64 9.28 -0.34
C SER A 113 7.18 8.98 -0.68
N CYS A 114 6.44 8.32 0.22
CA CYS A 114 5.02 8.07 0.09
C CYS A 114 4.23 9.31 0.51
N SER A 115 3.04 9.49 -0.06
CA SER A 115 2.20 10.63 0.27
C SER A 115 0.73 10.32 0.05
N VAL A 116 -0.10 10.92 0.89
CA VAL A 116 -1.55 10.96 0.69
C VAL A 116 -2.02 12.40 0.66
N SER A 117 -2.96 12.71 -0.22
CA SER A 117 -3.65 14.00 -0.24
C SER A 117 -5.10 13.81 -0.69
N ARG A 118 -5.93 14.80 -0.39
CA ARG A 118 -7.31 14.85 -0.84
C ARG A 118 -7.51 16.11 -1.66
N SER A 119 -8.38 16.00 -2.65
CA SER A 119 -8.89 17.12 -3.43
C SER A 119 -9.54 18.18 -2.54
N SER A 120 -9.49 19.43 -3.00
CA SER A 120 -9.93 20.57 -2.19
C SER A 120 -11.45 20.60 -2.06
N SER A 121 -11.95 21.00 -0.89
CA SER A 121 -13.37 21.24 -0.66
C SER A 121 -13.98 22.34 -1.54
N LYS A 122 -13.14 23.09 -2.27
CA LYS A 122 -13.54 24.16 -3.20
C LYS A 122 -13.85 23.67 -4.64
N GLU A 123 -13.59 22.39 -4.94
CA GLU A 123 -13.82 21.81 -6.27
C GLU A 123 -15.27 21.26 -6.43
N THR A 124 -15.57 20.67 -7.59
CA THR A 124 -16.89 20.10 -7.91
C THR A 124 -17.25 18.96 -6.93
N VAL A 125 -18.53 18.59 -6.83
CA VAL A 125 -18.96 17.53 -5.89
C VAL A 125 -18.22 16.22 -6.15
N ASP A 126 -18.00 15.88 -7.43
CA ASP A 126 -17.26 14.69 -7.84
C ASP A 126 -15.78 14.76 -7.48
N ASP A 127 -15.18 15.95 -7.55
CA ASP A 127 -13.78 16.13 -7.19
C ASP A 127 -13.57 16.01 -5.69
N ARG A 128 -14.51 16.45 -4.84
CA ARG A 128 -14.40 16.35 -3.36
C ARG A 128 -14.27 14.92 -2.82
N CYS A 129 -14.59 13.95 -3.66
CA CYS A 129 -14.56 12.52 -3.38
C CYS A 129 -13.19 11.87 -3.61
N LEU A 130 -12.17 12.61 -4.05
CA LEU A 130 -10.91 12.02 -4.52
C LEU A 130 -9.84 11.90 -3.42
N LEU A 131 -9.35 10.68 -3.25
CA LEU A 131 -8.19 10.33 -2.47
C LEU A 131 -7.01 10.06 -3.41
N HIS A 132 -5.95 10.85 -3.25
CA HIS A 132 -4.70 10.69 -3.98
C HIS A 132 -3.69 9.95 -3.10
N VAL A 133 -3.34 8.73 -3.46
CA VAL A 133 -2.37 7.91 -2.74
C VAL A 133 -1.16 7.68 -3.63
N THR A 134 0.04 7.94 -3.10
CA THR A 134 1.30 7.69 -3.79
C THR A 134 2.13 6.70 -2.99
N PHE A 135 2.35 5.51 -3.56
CA PHE A 135 3.34 4.56 -3.06
C PHE A 135 4.68 4.82 -3.75
N ALA A 136 5.75 4.77 -2.97
CA ALA A 136 7.12 4.92 -3.46
C ALA A 136 7.98 3.78 -2.90
N PHE A 137 8.65 3.04 -3.78
CA PHE A 137 9.43 1.86 -3.39
C PHE A 137 10.56 1.56 -4.38
N ASP A 138 11.53 0.79 -3.93
CA ASP A 138 12.64 0.28 -4.74
C ASP A 138 12.14 -0.72 -5.80
N PRO A 139 12.74 -0.78 -6.99
CA PRO A 139 12.42 -1.80 -7.98
C PRO A 139 12.52 -3.22 -7.41
N ILE A 140 11.43 -3.98 -7.54
CA ILE A 140 11.32 -5.35 -7.05
C ILE A 140 11.69 -6.30 -8.19
N PRO A 141 12.71 -7.14 -8.01
CA PRO A 141 13.20 -7.99 -9.08
C PRO A 141 12.17 -9.08 -9.41
N TYR A 142 12.07 -9.42 -10.71
CA TYR A 142 11.19 -10.48 -11.24
C TYR A 142 9.68 -10.28 -11.03
N CYS A 143 9.25 -9.11 -10.56
CA CYS A 143 7.83 -8.77 -10.50
C CYS A 143 7.30 -8.55 -11.92
N THR A 144 6.12 -9.10 -12.21
CA THR A 144 5.48 -8.97 -13.53
C THR A 144 4.18 -8.19 -13.45
N LYS A 145 3.55 -8.14 -12.28
CA LYS A 145 2.22 -7.57 -12.10
C LYS A 145 2.12 -6.79 -10.79
N MET A 146 1.42 -5.67 -10.83
CA MET A 146 0.88 -4.98 -9.67
C MET A 146 -0.62 -5.20 -9.57
N GLU A 147 -1.10 -5.50 -8.39
CA GLU A 147 -2.52 -5.54 -8.07
C GLU A 147 -2.78 -4.56 -6.93
N VAL A 148 -3.78 -3.70 -7.10
CA VAL A 148 -4.18 -2.74 -6.08
C VAL A 148 -5.55 -3.13 -5.60
N ILE A 149 -5.75 -3.16 -4.29
CA ILE A 149 -7.02 -3.44 -3.65
C ILE A 149 -7.33 -2.31 -2.67
N VAL A 150 -8.43 -1.62 -2.89
CA VAL A 150 -8.95 -0.59 -1.99
C VAL A 150 -10.09 -1.19 -1.19
N TYR A 151 -10.12 -0.91 0.10
CA TYR A 151 -11.17 -1.31 1.02
C TYR A 151 -11.82 -0.09 1.67
N ASP A 152 -13.14 -0.08 1.69
CA ASP A 152 -13.91 0.85 2.52
C ASP A 152 -14.10 0.28 3.94
N ARG A 153 -14.63 1.11 4.84
CA ARG A 153 -15.00 0.71 6.22
C ARG A 153 -16.27 -0.13 6.26
N GLY A 154 -17.09 -0.09 5.21
CA GLY A 154 -18.33 -0.85 5.05
C GLY A 154 -18.14 -2.30 4.59
N GLY A 155 -16.92 -2.71 4.27
CA GLY A 155 -16.57 -4.05 3.77
C GLY A 155 -16.63 -4.20 2.24
N LEU A 156 -16.93 -3.15 1.49
CA LEU A 156 -16.79 -3.11 0.04
C LEU A 156 -15.32 -2.92 -0.36
N PHE A 157 -15.00 -3.40 -1.55
CA PHE A 157 -13.65 -3.30 -2.08
C PHE A 157 -13.65 -3.14 -3.59
N ALA A 158 -12.55 -2.62 -4.11
CA ALA A 158 -12.30 -2.50 -5.53
C ALA A 158 -10.88 -2.92 -5.86
N THR A 159 -10.74 -3.68 -6.94
CA THR A 159 -9.45 -4.22 -7.37
C THR A 159 -9.10 -3.72 -8.76
N THR A 160 -7.84 -3.35 -8.96
CA THR A 160 -7.29 -3.10 -10.29
C THR A 160 -5.95 -3.82 -10.45
N SER A 161 -5.58 -4.10 -11.70
CA SER A 161 -4.37 -4.83 -12.07
C SER A 161 -3.62 -4.04 -13.12
N ILE A 162 -2.31 -3.89 -12.93
CA ILE A 162 -1.45 -3.11 -13.81
C ILE A 162 -0.18 -3.92 -14.08
N ASP A 163 0.29 -3.91 -15.32
CA ASP A 163 1.55 -4.55 -15.66
C ASP A 163 2.71 -3.81 -14.97
N TYR A 164 3.67 -4.58 -14.46
CA TYR A 164 4.82 -3.99 -13.78
C TYR A 164 5.82 -3.48 -14.82
N PRO A 165 6.07 -2.15 -14.91
CA PRO A 165 6.71 -1.55 -16.07
C PRO A 165 8.24 -1.67 -16.06
N ALA A 166 8.83 -2.58 -15.27
CA ALA A 166 10.28 -2.71 -15.14
C ALA A 166 10.96 -3.27 -16.40
N GLU A 167 10.99 -2.47 -17.46
CA GLU A 167 11.93 -2.57 -18.57
C GLU A 167 13.16 -1.72 -18.23
N GLY A 168 14.14 -2.35 -17.60
CA GLY A 168 15.39 -1.72 -17.19
C GLY A 168 16.14 -2.66 -16.26
N SER A 169 17.45 -2.82 -16.52
CA SER A 169 18.36 -3.78 -15.88
C SER A 169 17.88 -4.30 -14.51
N THR A 170 17.58 -5.59 -14.45
CA THR A 170 17.27 -6.38 -13.24
C THR A 170 18.49 -6.48 -12.32
N ARG A 171 19.10 -5.35 -11.95
CA ARG A 171 20.29 -5.32 -11.12
C ARG A 171 20.02 -4.42 -9.92
N ASN A 172 19.36 -5.00 -8.93
CA ASN A 172 19.49 -4.51 -7.57
C ASN A 172 20.95 -4.78 -7.15
N GLU A 173 21.73 -3.74 -6.88
CA GLU A 173 23.17 -3.87 -6.56
C GLU A 173 23.42 -4.73 -5.31
N LYS A 174 22.41 -4.90 -4.46
CA LYS A 174 22.48 -5.65 -3.21
C LYS A 174 21.89 -7.05 -3.29
N VAL A 175 21.18 -7.39 -4.36
CA VAL A 175 20.44 -8.66 -4.47
C VAL A 175 20.60 -9.28 -5.85
N ILE A 176 21.12 -10.50 -5.88
CA ILE A 176 21.12 -11.35 -7.07
C ILE A 176 20.19 -12.54 -6.85
N VAL A 177 19.46 -12.97 -7.89
CA VAL A 177 18.74 -14.24 -7.87
C VAL A 177 19.42 -15.17 -8.87
N PRO A 178 20.23 -16.13 -8.41
CA PRO A 178 20.85 -17.10 -9.29
C PRO A 178 19.79 -17.91 -10.05
N PHE A 179 20.03 -18.15 -11.34
CA PHE A 179 19.07 -18.87 -12.20
C PHE A 179 18.82 -20.32 -11.73
N TRP A 180 19.74 -20.92 -10.98
CA TRP A 180 19.62 -22.28 -10.46
C TRP A 180 18.93 -22.37 -9.09
N THR A 181 18.95 -21.31 -8.28
CA THR A 181 18.27 -21.31 -6.97
C THR A 181 16.87 -20.70 -7.04
N GLY A 182 16.64 -19.77 -7.98
CA GLY A 182 15.38 -19.01 -8.08
C GLY A 182 15.06 -18.17 -6.83
N SER A 183 15.97 -18.13 -5.85
CA SER A 183 15.81 -17.47 -4.55
C SER A 183 16.77 -16.28 -4.45
N PRO A 184 16.32 -15.12 -3.95
CA PRO A 184 17.18 -13.95 -3.79
C PRO A 184 18.27 -14.21 -2.76
N VAL A 185 19.48 -13.83 -3.12
CA VAL A 185 20.67 -13.87 -2.28
C VAL A 185 21.19 -12.44 -2.16
N GLU A 186 21.32 -11.98 -0.93
CA GLU A 186 22.00 -10.70 -0.66
C GLU A 186 23.48 -10.83 -0.98
N VAL A 187 24.00 -9.87 -1.74
CA VAL A 187 25.41 -9.81 -2.11
C VAL A 187 25.92 -8.39 -1.94
N SER A 188 27.13 -8.27 -1.42
CA SER A 188 27.80 -6.98 -1.38
C SER A 188 28.03 -6.48 -2.83
N PRO A 189 27.74 -5.20 -3.14
CA PRO A 189 28.06 -4.60 -4.44
C PRO A 189 29.53 -4.80 -4.84
N ASP A 190 30.43 -4.78 -3.86
CA ASP A 190 31.87 -4.98 -4.06
C ASP A 190 32.20 -6.40 -4.54
N LEU A 191 31.44 -7.40 -4.07
CA LEU A 191 31.67 -8.80 -4.43
C LEU A 191 31.45 -9.02 -5.93
N ILE A 192 30.40 -8.44 -6.50
CA ILE A 192 30.10 -8.61 -7.93
C ILE A 192 31.17 -7.90 -8.78
N ASN A 193 31.63 -6.72 -8.34
CA ASN A 193 32.69 -5.99 -9.03
C ASN A 193 34.02 -6.75 -9.01
N VAL A 194 34.39 -7.34 -7.87
CA VAL A 194 35.60 -8.18 -7.74
C VAL A 194 35.53 -9.41 -8.64
N ILE A 195 34.37 -10.09 -8.70
CA ILE A 195 34.19 -11.25 -9.59
C ILE A 195 34.32 -10.83 -11.06
N ALA A 196 33.66 -9.75 -11.47
CA ALA A 196 33.72 -9.26 -12.84
C ALA A 196 35.15 -8.90 -13.27
N ILE A 197 35.89 -8.19 -12.41
CA ILE A 197 37.30 -7.84 -12.65
C ILE A 197 38.16 -9.11 -12.74
N SER A 198 37.96 -10.06 -11.82
CA SER A 198 38.73 -11.31 -11.79
C SER A 198 38.51 -12.15 -13.05
N VAL A 199 37.27 -12.25 -13.52
CA VAL A 199 36.90 -12.94 -14.77
C VAL A 199 37.49 -12.22 -15.98
N ALA A 200 37.41 -10.89 -16.04
CA ALA A 200 38.00 -10.12 -17.13
C ALA A 200 39.53 -10.32 -17.20
N PHE A 201 40.24 -10.28 -16.07
CA PHE A 201 41.67 -10.54 -15.99
C PHE A 201 42.04 -11.96 -16.43
N THR A 202 41.35 -12.97 -15.93
CA THR A 202 41.62 -14.38 -16.30
C THR A 202 41.34 -14.64 -17.77
N THR A 203 40.22 -14.14 -18.30
CA THR A 203 39.87 -14.30 -19.73
C THR A 203 40.90 -13.62 -20.62
N THR A 204 41.34 -12.41 -20.26
CA THR A 204 42.37 -11.68 -20.99
C THR A 204 43.72 -12.41 -20.95
N ALA A 205 44.12 -12.92 -19.77
CA ALA A 205 45.35 -13.70 -19.63
C ALA A 205 45.33 -14.97 -20.49
N VAL A 206 44.21 -15.72 -20.48
CA VAL A 206 44.04 -16.92 -21.31
C VAL A 206 44.13 -16.58 -22.80
N LEU A 207 43.48 -15.49 -23.24
CA LEU A 207 43.55 -15.05 -24.64
C LEU A 207 44.97 -14.64 -25.04
N VAL A 208 45.72 -13.96 -24.17
CA VAL A 208 47.11 -13.56 -24.43
C VAL A 208 48.04 -14.77 -24.51
N VAL A 209 47.92 -15.74 -23.61
CA VAL A 209 48.71 -16.99 -23.65
C VAL A 209 48.39 -17.77 -24.92
N LYS A 210 47.10 -17.99 -25.22
CA LYS A 210 46.67 -18.71 -26.42
C LYS A 210 47.16 -18.03 -27.72
N ARG A 211 47.22 -16.69 -27.75
CA ARG A 211 47.73 -15.95 -28.91
C ARG A 211 49.25 -16.08 -29.08
N ARG A 212 50.00 -16.34 -28.01
CA ARG A 212 51.45 -16.62 -28.06
C ARG A 212 51.78 -18.05 -28.45
N GLU A 213 50.89 -19.01 -28.22
CA GLU A 213 51.08 -20.41 -28.63
C GLU A 213 50.80 -20.65 -30.13
N VAL A 214 50.11 -19.71 -30.80
CA VAL A 214 49.70 -19.80 -32.21
C VAL A 214 50.65 -19.02 -33.14
N LEU A 215 51.61 -18.27 -32.58
CA LEU A 215 52.69 -17.57 -33.30
C LEU A 215 54.00 -18.34 -33.15
#